data_AF-A0A2W6WRW0-F1
#
_entry.id   AF-A0A2W6WRW0-F1
#
_cell.length_a   1.000
_cell.length_b   1.000
_cell.length_c   1.000
_cell.angle_alpha   90.00
_cell.angle_beta   90.00
_cell.angle_gamma   90.00
#
_symmetry.space_group_name_H-M   'P 1'
#
loop_
_entity.id
_entity.type
_entity.pdbx_description
1 polymer ?
#
loop_
_entity_poly.entity_id
_entity_poly.type
_entity_poly.pdbx_seq_one_letter_code
_entity_poly.pdbx_strand_id
1 'polypeptide(L)' 'MDVITDAAYLFRRSRDETRKADEARARGDAVCVIAAHNELALRYKVRALSLSSGAVPCIDATGRRSA' A
#
# COMPACT_ATOMS: atom_id res chain seq x y z
N MET A 1 14.68 13.67 -5.06
CA MET A 1 13.81 12.57 -5.51
C MET A 1 12.44 13.17 -5.75
N ASP A 2 11.89 12.98 -6.94
CA ASP A 2 10.69 13.65 -7.43
C ASP A 2 9.42 12.94 -6.93
N VAL A 3 8.46 13.71 -6.41
CA VAL A 3 7.21 13.22 -5.79
C VAL A 3 6.37 12.39 -6.77
N ILE A 4 6.38 12.73 -8.06
CA ILE A 4 5.67 11.99 -9.11
C ILE A 4 6.33 10.62 -9.31
N THR A 5 7.67 10.60 -9.34
CA THR A 5 8.47 9.37 -9.40
C THR A 5 8.18 8.45 -8.19
N ASP A 6 8.01 9.03 -7.00
CA ASP A 6 7.68 8.29 -5.77
C ASP A 6 6.26 7.71 -5.82
N ALA A 7 5.27 8.46 -6.29
CA ALA A 7 3.89 7.97 -6.39
C ALA A 7 3.74 6.84 -7.41
N ALA A 8 4.34 6.98 -8.60
CA ALA A 8 4.31 5.96 -9.64
C ALA A 8 5.00 4.66 -9.19
N TYR A 9 6.12 4.77 -8.46
CA TYR A 9 6.78 3.63 -7.84
C TYR A 9 5.87 2.90 -6.84
N LEU A 10 5.22 3.65 -5.95
CA LEU A 10 4.32 3.07 -4.93
C LEU A 10 3.11 2.38 -5.57
N PHE A 11 2.53 2.93 -6.65
CA PHE A 11 1.48 2.23 -7.40
C PHE A 11 1.97 0.92 -8.03
N ARG A 12 3.20 0.88 -8.56
CA ARG A 12 3.80 -0.39 -9.05
C ARG A 12 3.91 -1.41 -7.92
N ARG A 13 4.46 -1.00 -6.77
CA ARG A 13 4.60 -1.88 -5.60
C ARG A 13 3.26 -2.38 -5.07
N SER A 14 2.23 -1.54 -5.04
CA SER A 14 0.88 -1.95 -4.67
C SER A 14 0.37 -3.09 -5.56
N ARG A 15 0.51 -2.95 -6.89
CA ARG A 15 0.12 -4.00 -7.86
C ARG A 15 0.93 -5.28 -7.71
N ASP A 16 2.22 -5.18 -7.45
CA ASP A 16 3.07 -6.35 -7.20
C ASP A 16 2.63 -7.13 -5.96
N GLU A 17 2.29 -6.44 -4.87
CA GLU A 17 1.81 -7.10 -3.64
C GLU A 17 0.41 -7.71 -3.82
N THR A 18 -0.50 -7.07 -4.57
CA THR A 18 -1.78 -7.70 -4.95
C THR A 18 -1.55 -8.99 -5.74
N ARG A 19 -0.66 -8.96 -6.75
CA ARG A 19 -0.32 -10.16 -7.52
C ARG A 19 0.24 -11.28 -6.63
N LYS A 20 1.10 -10.95 -5.66
CA LYS A 20 1.63 -11.93 -4.70
C LYS A 20 0.54 -12.51 -3.79
N ALA A 21 -0.45 -11.72 -3.39
CA ALA A 21 -1.60 -12.21 -2.64
C ALA A 21 -2.41 -13.23 -3.48
N ASP A 22 -2.62 -12.95 -4.76
CA ASP A 22 -3.30 -13.86 -5.68
C ASP A 22 -2.51 -15.15 -5.91
N GLU A 23 -1.19 -15.03 -6.11
CA GLU A 23 -0.28 -16.18 -6.23
C GLU A 23 -0.26 -17.02 -4.95
N ALA A 24 -0.23 -16.39 -3.77
CA ALA A 24 -0.28 -17.08 -2.48
C ALA A 24 -1.61 -17.81 -2.29
N ARG A 25 -2.73 -17.18 -2.69
CA ARG A 25 -4.05 -17.81 -2.70
C ARG A 25 -4.09 -19.02 -3.64
N ALA A 26 -3.51 -18.91 -4.84
CA ALA A 26 -3.47 -20.00 -5.80
C ALA A 26 -2.61 -21.18 -5.33
N ARG A 27 -1.54 -20.92 -4.58
CA ARG A 27 -0.71 -21.98 -3.95
C ARG A 27 -1.37 -22.65 -2.74
N GLY A 28 -2.44 -22.07 -2.20
CA GLY A 28 -3.05 -22.52 -0.96
C GLY A 28 -2.24 -22.15 0.29
N ASP A 29 -1.47 -21.06 0.22
CA ASP A 29 -0.69 -20.55 1.35
C ASP A 29 -1.61 -20.14 2.52
N ALA A 30 -1.02 -20.03 3.71
CA ALA A 30 -1.74 -19.66 4.93
C ALA A 30 -2.44 -18.29 4.78
N VAL A 31 -3.63 -18.16 5.38
CA VAL A 31 -4.44 -16.93 5.34
C VAL A 31 -3.67 -15.70 5.81
N CYS A 32 -2.78 -15.85 6.81
CA CYS A 32 -1.94 -14.75 7.30
C CYS A 32 -0.95 -14.21 6.25
N VAL A 33 -0.44 -15.07 5.36
CA VAL A 33 0.47 -14.68 4.28
C VAL A 33 -0.27 -13.86 3.23
N ILE A 34 -1.47 -14.32 2.84
CA ILE A 34 -2.35 -13.60 1.90
C ILE A 34 -2.74 -12.24 2.50
N ALA A 35 -3.10 -12.21 3.78
CA ALA A 35 -3.45 -10.99 4.50
C ALA A 35 -2.29 -9.98 4.55
N ALA A 36 -1.06 -10.46 4.78
CA ALA A 36 0.13 -9.59 4.80
C ALA A 36 0.39 -8.93 3.44
N HIS A 37 0.28 -9.66 2.33
CA HIS A 37 0.40 -9.08 0.99
C HIS A 37 -0.70 -8.04 0.70
N ASN A 38 -1.95 -8.35 1.07
CA ASN A 38 -3.07 -7.41 0.91
C ASN A 38 -2.88 -6.12 1.73
N GLU A 39 -2.39 -6.24 2.97
CA GLU A 39 -2.10 -5.09 3.81
C GLU A 39 -1.01 -4.19 3.18
N LEU A 40 0.09 -4.79 2.71
CA LEU A 40 1.16 -4.05 2.04
C LEU A 40 0.66 -3.36 0.77
N ALA A 41 -0.14 -4.05 -0.05
CA ALA A 41 -0.74 -3.48 -1.24
C ALA A 41 -1.57 -2.22 -0.93
N LEU A 42 -2.38 -2.27 0.14
CA LEU A 42 -3.19 -1.15 0.60
C LEU A 42 -2.32 0.01 1.07
N ARG A 43 -1.31 -0.25 1.91
CA ARG A 43 -0.39 0.78 2.42
C ARG A 43 0.31 1.54 1.30
N TYR A 44 0.81 0.83 0.29
CA TYR A 44 1.44 1.45 -0.87
C TYR A 44 0.46 2.29 -1.68
N LYS A 45 -0.77 1.79 -1.90
CA LYS A 45 -1.80 2.52 -2.65
C LYS A 45 -2.23 3.80 -1.95
N VAL A 46 -2.49 3.74 -0.65
CA VAL A 46 -2.86 4.91 0.17
C VAL A 46 -1.74 5.95 0.11
N ARG A 47 -0.48 5.55 0.32
CA ARG A 47 0.67 6.47 0.25
C ARG A 47 0.84 7.09 -1.14
N ALA A 48 0.67 6.30 -2.21
CA ALA A 48 0.73 6.81 -3.58
C ALA A 48 -0.36 7.86 -3.82
N LEU A 49 -1.59 7.58 -3.41
CA LEU A 49 -2.72 8.51 -3.52
C LEU A 49 -2.46 9.81 -2.75
N SER A 50 -1.92 9.74 -1.54
CA SER A 50 -1.58 10.93 -0.75
C SER A 50 -0.53 11.81 -1.44
N LEU A 51 0.49 11.20 -2.03
CA LEU A 51 1.50 11.94 -2.79
C LEU A 51 0.93 12.53 -4.09
N SER A 52 0.09 11.79 -4.81
CA SER A 52 -0.50 12.24 -6.09
C SER A 52 -1.58 13.31 -5.95
N SER A 53 -2.35 13.27 -4.86
CA SER A 53 -3.45 14.22 -4.62
C SER A 53 -3.01 15.49 -3.90
N GLY A 54 -1.81 15.51 -3.33
CA GLY A 54 -1.40 16.54 -2.36
C GLY A 54 -2.20 16.48 -1.04
N ALA A 55 -3.10 15.50 -0.90
CA ALA A 55 -3.87 15.31 0.32
C ALA A 55 -3.04 14.52 1.33
N VAL A 56 -2.79 15.12 2.49
CA VAL A 56 -2.28 14.38 3.65
C VAL A 56 -3.36 13.35 4.04
N PRO A 57 -3.05 12.04 4.10
CA PRO A 57 -4.03 11.05 4.49
C PRO A 57 -4.51 11.40 5.90
N CYS A 58 -5.82 11.40 6.10
CA CYS A 58 -6.38 11.60 7.43
C CYS A 58 -5.81 10.53 8.38
N ILE A 59 -5.23 11.00 9.48
CA ILE A 59 -4.58 10.15 10.48
C ILE A 59 -5.69 9.39 11.21
N ASP A 60 -5.61 8.05 11.21
CA ASP A 60 -6.57 7.19 11.91
C ASP A 60 -6.29 7.13 13.44
N ALA A 61 -7.30 6.67 14.19
CA ALA A 61 -7.77 6.83 15.57
C ALA A 61 -6.79 6.89 16.76
N THR A 62 -5.47 6.90 16.56
CA THR A 62 -4.49 7.10 17.64
C THR A 62 -4.02 8.55 17.79
N GLY A 63 -4.61 9.48 17.03
CA GLY A 63 -4.63 10.91 17.35
C GLY A 63 -3.28 11.63 17.36
N ARG A 64 -2.22 11.09 16.72
CA ARG A 64 -0.97 11.84 16.58
C ARG A 64 -0.83 12.43 15.19
N ARG A 65 -1.18 13.72 15.10
CA ARG A 65 -0.52 14.66 14.18
C ARG A 65 0.89 14.87 14.70
N SER A 66 1.91 14.39 13.98
CA SER A 66 3.23 14.99 14.12
C SER A 66 3.13 16.39 13.52
N ALA A 67 3.27 17.40 14.38
CA ALA A 67 3.40 18.80 14.01
C ALA A 67 4.63 19.01 13.13
#